data_AF-N2BEX9-F1
#
_entry.id   AF-N2BEX9-F1
#
_cell.length_a   1.000
_cell.length_b   1.000
_cell.length_c   1.000
_cell.angle_alpha   90.00
_cell.angle_beta   90.00
_cell.angle_gamma   90.00
#
_symmetry.space_group_name_H-M   'P 1'
#
loop_
_entity.id
_entity.type
_entity.pdbx_description
1 polymer ?
#
loop_
_entity_poly.entity_id
_entity_poly.type
_entity_poly.pdbx_seq_one_letter_code
_entity_poly.pdbx_strand_id
1 'polypeptide(L)'
;MNLHLNNTVMKTLTENELNILQYIYQNSEQIPDMSIHAFASAVSFSTATVLRFCKKLGYSGFAELKYTLRLRLQTPSDTPPVTEPESDSHHMILGTLSENVENTARLIQEEQLYRTLRFLDGSCAVYLWAPGGGTSVLADYFEKLLFSVGREKVYKIDAFRIGEHLLHNLTANALLILISVTGNFAPTVHLAKLAHAKNIPVLSITPYSNNTIADHSTVSFRFFTSQRENQGAEFTSRLPVFFVIRFIIRSYLLYRQNRNVLTQTHSASSNRSKQPCMPLFQNAHSLTLTETERQLLEYMESHLSDCAFSSLKELEDCLYTSGATIVRFCQKLGLEGFNELKYQMRSHLSSRQDSLLFTDRLLSRSIALFHDNVQNIDLALLQTIADLLTGDRPVYIYGNELNSVAARYLHIILTALDYPSILLEWPHLLQGLAYEMNSRTILFVLTAHEDTLPYFTALEKTKQRGICNILLTCRPDSPLYTVCDYVLYANDRPEEYRHVDVSGRIGMLTIIQLFIELLVHKH
;
A
#
# COMPACT_ATOMS: atom_id res chain seq x y z
N MET A 1 2.14 -13.30 -16.13
CA MET A 1 1.11 -14.18 -16.72
C MET A 1 0.13 -14.63 -15.63
N ASN A 2 -1.18 -14.40 -15.76
CA ASN A 2 -2.19 -14.81 -14.76
C ASN A 2 -2.95 -16.06 -15.27
N LEU A 3 -3.04 -17.12 -14.47
CA LEU A 3 -3.94 -18.23 -14.74
C LEU A 3 -5.30 -17.71 -14.29
N HIS A 4 -6.21 -17.37 -15.21
CA HIS A 4 -7.56 -16.92 -14.85
C HIS A 4 -8.28 -18.00 -14.01
N LEU A 5 -8.05 -17.95 -12.71
CA LEU A 5 -8.58 -18.89 -11.72
C LEU A 5 -9.80 -18.24 -11.09
N ASN A 6 -10.89 -19.00 -11.00
CA ASN A 6 -12.12 -18.52 -10.39
C ASN A 6 -11.88 -18.15 -8.91
N ASN A 7 -12.45 -17.03 -8.48
CA ASN A 7 -12.36 -16.49 -7.11
C ASN A 7 -12.79 -17.49 -6.02
N THR A 8 -13.71 -18.41 -6.31
CA THR A 8 -14.09 -19.50 -5.40
C THR A 8 -12.98 -20.54 -5.24
N VAL A 9 -12.24 -20.84 -6.30
CA VAL A 9 -11.16 -21.83 -6.29
C VAL A 9 -9.98 -21.32 -5.49
N MET A 10 -9.60 -20.04 -5.67
CA MET A 10 -8.48 -19.43 -4.96
C MET A 10 -8.63 -19.46 -3.42
N LYS A 11 -9.86 -19.27 -2.91
CA LYS A 11 -10.16 -19.34 -1.47
C LYS A 11 -10.08 -20.75 -0.88
N THR A 12 -10.07 -21.77 -1.72
CA THR A 12 -10.03 -23.17 -1.28
C THR A 12 -8.61 -23.75 -1.26
N LEU A 13 -7.62 -23.02 -1.78
CA LEU A 13 -6.24 -23.50 -1.85
C LEU A 13 -5.59 -23.47 -0.47
N THR A 14 -4.95 -24.59 -0.12
CA THR A 14 -4.11 -24.69 1.08
C THR A 14 -2.79 -23.95 0.86
N GLU A 15 -2.06 -23.66 1.93
CA GLU A 15 -0.74 -23.00 1.86
C GLU A 15 0.24 -23.74 0.92
N ASN A 16 0.23 -25.07 0.96
CA ASN A 16 1.02 -25.91 0.05
C ASN A 16 0.60 -25.79 -1.43
N GLU A 17 -0.70 -25.69 -1.70
CA GLU A 17 -1.22 -25.51 -3.06
C GLU A 17 -0.97 -24.09 -3.58
N LEU A 18 -0.98 -23.09 -2.69
CA LEU A 18 -0.57 -21.73 -3.01
C LEU A 18 0.92 -21.66 -3.38
N ASN A 19 1.78 -22.43 -2.70
CA ASN A 19 3.19 -22.55 -3.06
C ASN A 19 3.38 -23.16 -4.46
N ILE A 20 2.60 -24.20 -4.82
CA ILE A 20 2.61 -24.78 -6.18
C ILE A 20 2.15 -23.72 -7.20
N LEU A 21 1.09 -22.97 -6.89
CA LEU A 21 0.58 -21.91 -7.76
C LEU A 21 1.61 -20.80 -7.99
N GLN A 22 2.29 -20.38 -6.92
CA GLN A 22 3.36 -19.39 -6.96
C GLN A 22 4.53 -19.87 -7.83
N TYR A 23 4.95 -21.12 -7.68
CA TYR A 23 6.00 -21.70 -8.52
C TYR A 23 5.61 -21.65 -10.01
N ILE A 24 4.33 -21.89 -10.33
CA ILE A 24 3.84 -21.79 -11.70
C ILE A 24 3.95 -20.37 -12.25
N TYR A 25 3.64 -19.36 -11.45
CA TYR A 25 3.77 -17.96 -11.88
C TYR A 25 5.21 -17.53 -12.10
N GLN A 26 6.13 -18.00 -11.27
CA GLN A 26 7.54 -17.62 -11.33
C GLN A 26 8.31 -18.32 -12.46
N ASN A 27 7.93 -19.56 -12.81
CA ASN A 27 8.68 -20.40 -13.77
C ASN A 27 7.85 -20.71 -15.03
N SER A 28 6.94 -19.80 -15.35
CA SER A 28 5.86 -20.04 -16.29
C SER A 28 6.32 -20.39 -17.71
N GLU A 29 7.49 -19.90 -18.12
CA GLU A 29 8.16 -20.18 -19.40
C GLU A 29 8.72 -21.61 -19.51
N GLN A 30 9.20 -22.19 -18.42
CA GLN A 30 9.90 -23.48 -18.41
C GLN A 30 8.94 -24.67 -18.24
N ILE A 31 7.84 -24.45 -17.53
CA ILE A 31 6.83 -25.48 -17.19
C ILE A 31 6.23 -26.20 -18.40
N PRO A 32 5.89 -25.54 -19.52
CA PRO A 32 5.53 -26.18 -20.78
C PRO A 32 6.35 -27.41 -21.19
N ASP A 33 7.65 -27.35 -20.95
CA ASP A 33 8.61 -28.35 -21.41
C ASP A 33 8.98 -29.35 -20.31
N MET A 34 8.52 -29.13 -19.08
CA MET A 34 8.70 -30.07 -17.98
C MET A 34 7.82 -31.32 -18.16
N SER A 35 8.35 -32.48 -17.74
CA SER A 35 7.53 -33.65 -17.44
C SER A 35 6.81 -33.44 -16.10
N ILE A 36 5.71 -34.16 -15.87
CA ILE A 36 5.00 -34.07 -14.58
C ILE A 36 5.89 -34.50 -13.40
N HIS A 37 6.83 -35.44 -13.62
CA HIS A 37 7.79 -35.86 -12.61
C HIS A 37 8.79 -34.75 -12.28
N ALA A 38 9.33 -34.07 -13.30
CA ALA A 38 10.25 -32.96 -13.10
C ALA A 38 9.57 -31.78 -12.39
N PHE A 39 8.35 -31.45 -12.77
CA PHE A 39 7.57 -30.41 -12.10
C PHE A 39 7.28 -30.77 -10.64
N ALA A 40 6.81 -31.99 -10.40
CA ALA A 40 6.53 -32.50 -9.05
C ALA A 40 7.76 -32.45 -8.14
N SER A 41 8.93 -32.83 -8.67
CA SER A 41 10.21 -32.68 -7.95
C SER A 41 10.56 -31.22 -7.67
N ALA A 42 10.35 -30.31 -8.63
CA ALA A 42 10.68 -28.90 -8.46
C ALA A 42 9.82 -28.19 -7.41
N VAL A 43 8.55 -28.59 -7.27
CA VAL A 43 7.66 -28.08 -6.21
C VAL A 43 7.72 -28.91 -4.92
N SER A 44 8.56 -29.96 -4.85
CA SER A 44 8.66 -30.87 -3.69
C SER A 44 7.35 -31.59 -3.32
N PHE A 45 6.54 -31.98 -4.32
CA PHE A 45 5.29 -32.73 -4.12
C PHE A 45 5.22 -33.99 -4.98
N SER A 46 4.30 -34.91 -4.69
CA SER A 46 4.05 -36.09 -5.53
C SER A 46 3.32 -35.71 -6.83
N THR A 47 3.50 -36.51 -7.90
CA THR A 47 2.75 -36.34 -9.15
C THR A 47 1.23 -36.43 -8.93
N ALA A 48 0.78 -37.25 -7.99
CA ALA A 48 -0.62 -37.34 -7.59
C ALA A 48 -1.14 -36.05 -6.94
N THR A 49 -0.31 -35.36 -6.15
CA THR A 49 -0.64 -34.03 -5.58
C THR A 49 -0.74 -32.98 -6.67
N VAL A 50 0.21 -32.96 -7.62
CA VAL A 50 0.18 -32.05 -8.79
C VAL A 50 -1.08 -32.26 -9.63
N LEU A 51 -1.48 -33.51 -9.88
CA LEU A 51 -2.70 -33.81 -10.64
C LEU A 51 -3.96 -33.35 -9.91
N ARG A 52 -4.06 -33.57 -8.59
CA ARG A 52 -5.17 -33.08 -7.78
C ARG A 52 -5.25 -31.55 -7.77
N PHE A 53 -4.09 -30.90 -7.66
CA PHE A 53 -3.99 -29.45 -7.74
C PHE A 53 -4.46 -28.92 -9.10
N CYS A 54 -4.00 -29.50 -10.22
CA CYS A 54 -4.46 -29.10 -11.57
C CYS A 54 -5.99 -29.22 -11.71
N LYS A 55 -6.58 -30.32 -11.21
CA LYS A 55 -8.03 -30.53 -11.19
C LYS A 55 -8.77 -29.50 -10.34
N LYS A 56 -8.20 -29.15 -9.19
CA LYS A 56 -8.76 -28.12 -8.31
C LYS A 56 -8.75 -26.74 -8.97
N LEU A 57 -7.74 -26.45 -9.78
CA LEU A 57 -7.66 -25.23 -10.60
C LEU A 57 -8.61 -25.22 -11.81
N GLY A 58 -9.34 -26.31 -12.07
CA GLY A 58 -10.27 -26.42 -13.20
C GLY A 58 -9.70 -27.06 -14.46
N TYR A 59 -8.47 -27.60 -14.42
CA TYR A 59 -7.86 -28.32 -15.54
C TYR A 59 -8.08 -29.83 -15.43
N SER A 60 -8.33 -30.53 -16.53
CA SER A 60 -8.42 -31.99 -16.61
C SER A 60 -7.13 -32.69 -16.13
N GLY A 61 -5.98 -32.03 -16.21
CA GLY A 61 -4.69 -32.49 -15.67
C GLY A 61 -3.51 -31.60 -16.04
N PHE A 62 -2.28 -32.08 -15.75
CA PHE A 62 -1.05 -31.31 -15.98
C PHE A 62 -0.80 -31.01 -17.47
N ALA A 63 -1.21 -31.88 -18.38
CA ALA A 63 -1.07 -31.65 -19.82
C ALA A 63 -1.85 -30.42 -20.30
N GLU A 64 -3.07 -30.22 -19.80
CA GLU A 64 -3.91 -29.06 -20.14
C GLU A 64 -3.38 -27.77 -19.52
N LEU A 65 -2.85 -27.83 -18.30
CA LEU A 65 -2.13 -26.70 -17.69
C LEU A 65 -0.95 -26.27 -18.57
N LYS A 66 -0.12 -27.21 -19.03
CA LYS A 66 1.02 -26.93 -19.92
C LYS A 66 0.58 -26.37 -21.27
N TYR A 67 -0.50 -26.90 -21.85
CA TYR A 67 -1.05 -26.38 -23.09
C TYR A 67 -1.50 -24.92 -22.93
N THR A 68 -2.21 -24.61 -21.84
CA THR A 68 -2.66 -23.24 -21.52
C THR A 68 -1.49 -22.28 -21.33
N LEU A 69 -0.43 -22.74 -20.65
CA LEU A 69 0.80 -21.96 -20.48
C LEU A 69 1.50 -21.73 -21.83
N ARG A 70 1.60 -22.76 -22.69
CA ARG A 70 2.18 -22.62 -24.04
C ARG A 70 1.43 -21.62 -24.90
N LEU A 71 0.10 -21.69 -24.92
CA LEU A 71 -0.72 -20.77 -25.72
C LEU A 71 -0.46 -19.31 -25.37
N ARG A 72 -0.21 -19.03 -24.08
CA ARG A 72 0.06 -17.68 -23.58
C ARG A 72 1.52 -17.24 -23.72
N LEU A 73 2.44 -18.17 -23.86
CA LEU A 73 3.84 -17.89 -24.20
C LEU A 73 4.03 -17.74 -25.71
N GLN A 74 3.10 -18.31 -26.49
CA GLN A 74 2.98 -18.16 -27.94
C GLN A 74 2.26 -16.88 -28.38
N THR A 75 2.21 -15.85 -27.53
CA THR A 75 2.10 -14.46 -27.99
C THR A 75 3.49 -13.81 -28.09
N PRO A 76 4.31 -14.14 -29.11
CA PRO A 76 5.43 -13.31 -29.52
C PRO A 76 4.98 -12.19 -30.45
N SER A 77 5.71 -11.10 -30.33
CA SER A 77 5.60 -9.75 -30.88
C SER A 77 5.71 -9.60 -32.41
N ASP A 78 5.20 -10.52 -33.23
CA ASP A 78 5.40 -10.46 -34.70
C ASP A 78 4.22 -10.96 -35.57
N THR A 79 2.98 -10.76 -35.11
CA THR A 79 1.79 -10.86 -36.00
C THR A 79 1.09 -9.51 -36.11
N PRO A 80 0.64 -9.09 -37.30
CA PRO A 80 -0.06 -7.82 -37.48
C PRO A 80 -1.27 -7.80 -36.55
N PRO A 81 -1.60 -6.64 -35.94
CA PRO A 81 -2.56 -6.59 -34.86
C PRO A 81 -3.89 -7.15 -35.38
N VAL A 82 -4.29 -8.30 -34.84
CA VAL A 82 -5.71 -8.56 -34.70
C VAL A 82 -6.16 -7.46 -33.77
N THR A 83 -6.88 -6.49 -34.31
CA THR A 83 -7.59 -5.48 -33.54
C THR A 83 -8.54 -6.21 -32.61
N GLU A 84 -8.06 -6.59 -31.43
CA GLU A 84 -8.94 -6.72 -30.27
C GLU A 84 -9.66 -5.36 -30.17
N PRO A 85 -10.99 -5.36 -30.03
CA PRO A 85 -11.70 -4.09 -29.93
C PRO A 85 -11.13 -3.32 -28.74
N GLU A 86 -10.85 -2.01 -28.92
CA GLU A 86 -10.27 -1.13 -27.88
C GLU A 86 -11.04 -1.17 -26.55
N SER A 87 -12.33 -1.57 -26.58
CA SER A 87 -13.12 -1.82 -25.38
C SER A 87 -12.55 -2.91 -24.49
N ASP A 88 -12.03 -4.00 -25.06
CA ASP A 88 -11.63 -5.20 -24.33
C ASP A 88 -10.27 -5.00 -23.64
N SER A 89 -9.35 -4.26 -24.27
CA SER A 89 -8.05 -3.90 -23.69
C SER A 89 -8.21 -2.92 -22.52
N HIS A 90 -9.07 -1.90 -22.65
CA HIS A 90 -9.38 -0.98 -21.56
C HIS A 90 -10.00 -1.68 -20.34
N HIS A 91 -10.95 -2.59 -20.57
CA HIS A 91 -11.54 -3.38 -19.49
C HIS A 91 -10.51 -4.25 -18.76
N MET A 92 -9.55 -4.83 -19.49
CA MET A 92 -8.46 -5.61 -18.89
C MET A 92 -7.53 -4.75 -18.03
N ILE A 93 -7.19 -3.53 -18.48
CA ILE A 93 -6.36 -2.58 -17.72
C ILE A 93 -7.05 -2.21 -16.40
N LEU A 94 -8.32 -1.78 -16.46
CA LEU A 94 -9.10 -1.41 -15.28
C LEU A 94 -9.25 -2.58 -14.30
N GLY A 95 -9.52 -3.79 -14.84
CA GLY A 95 -9.63 -5.02 -14.06
C GLY A 95 -8.32 -5.33 -13.32
N THR A 96 -7.19 -5.32 -14.03
CA THR A 96 -5.87 -5.60 -13.45
C THR A 96 -5.51 -4.60 -12.35
N LEU A 97 -5.78 -3.31 -12.58
CA LEU A 97 -5.51 -2.27 -11.59
C LEU A 97 -6.35 -2.47 -10.32
N SER A 98 -7.63 -2.80 -10.50
CA SER A 98 -8.56 -3.06 -9.40
C SER A 98 -8.17 -4.30 -8.62
N GLU A 99 -7.83 -5.40 -9.29
CA GLU A 99 -7.36 -6.63 -8.66
C GLU A 99 -6.11 -6.39 -7.82
N ASN A 100 -5.14 -5.60 -8.32
CA ASN A 100 -3.92 -5.30 -7.57
C ASN A 100 -4.21 -4.55 -6.27
N VAL A 101 -5.09 -3.54 -6.29
CA VAL A 101 -5.46 -2.77 -5.09
C VAL A 101 -6.30 -3.62 -4.14
N GLU A 102 -7.31 -4.34 -4.63
CA GLU A 102 -8.16 -5.21 -3.81
C GLU A 102 -7.38 -6.34 -3.14
N ASN A 103 -6.52 -7.03 -3.88
CA ASN A 103 -5.73 -8.12 -3.33
C ASN A 103 -4.68 -7.58 -2.34
N THR A 104 -4.10 -6.40 -2.60
CA THR A 104 -3.21 -5.71 -1.64
C THR A 104 -3.95 -5.38 -0.35
N ALA A 105 -5.17 -4.85 -0.47
CA ALA A 105 -6.01 -4.55 0.67
C ALA A 105 -6.26 -5.79 1.55
N ARG A 106 -6.52 -6.95 0.93
CA ARG A 106 -6.73 -8.24 1.63
C ARG A 106 -5.49 -8.75 2.38
N LEU A 107 -4.28 -8.29 2.04
CA LEU A 107 -3.05 -8.65 2.74
C LEU A 107 -2.82 -7.83 4.02
N ILE A 108 -3.59 -6.77 4.25
CA ILE A 108 -3.42 -5.92 5.42
C ILE A 108 -3.98 -6.64 6.65
N GLN A 109 -3.07 -7.05 7.54
CA GLN A 109 -3.41 -7.71 8.79
C GLN A 109 -3.59 -6.69 9.92
N GLU A 110 -4.66 -6.82 10.69
CA GLU A 110 -5.00 -5.94 11.80
C GLU A 110 -3.88 -5.87 12.86
N GLU A 111 -3.23 -7.00 13.15
CA GLU A 111 -2.11 -7.09 14.10
C GLU A 111 -0.89 -6.27 13.65
N GLN A 112 -0.54 -6.35 12.37
CA GLN A 112 0.56 -5.59 11.77
C GLN A 112 0.24 -4.08 11.75
N LEU A 113 -1.00 -3.75 11.44
CA LEU A 113 -1.50 -2.39 11.49
C LEU A 113 -1.43 -1.84 12.91
N TYR A 114 -1.95 -2.55 13.91
CA TYR A 114 -1.91 -2.11 15.31
C TYR A 114 -0.49 -1.77 15.78
N ARG A 115 0.46 -2.67 15.53
CA ARG A 115 1.88 -2.47 15.87
C ARG A 115 2.46 -1.24 15.19
N THR A 116 2.12 -1.03 13.93
CA THR A 116 2.49 0.20 13.19
C THR A 116 1.96 1.44 13.89
N LEU A 117 0.67 1.45 14.24
CA LEU A 117 0.06 2.60 14.91
C LEU A 117 0.73 2.89 16.26
N ARG A 118 1.15 1.85 17.00
CA ARG A 118 1.92 2.00 18.24
C ARG A 118 3.29 2.64 18.02
N PHE A 119 4.03 2.24 16.99
CA PHE A 119 5.31 2.90 16.66
C PHE A 119 5.11 4.36 16.25
N LEU A 120 4.07 4.63 15.46
CA LEU A 120 3.75 5.97 14.99
C LEU A 120 3.26 6.88 16.13
N ASP A 121 2.50 6.37 17.09
CA ASP A 121 2.04 7.12 18.27
C ASP A 121 3.13 7.27 19.34
N GLY A 122 4.11 6.38 19.35
CA GLY A 122 5.23 6.39 20.29
C GLY A 122 6.23 7.52 20.05
N SER A 123 7.22 7.63 20.96
CA SER A 123 8.26 8.68 20.92
C SER A 123 9.50 8.33 20.09
N CYS A 124 9.51 7.15 19.46
CA CYS A 124 10.66 6.65 18.69
C CYS A 124 10.98 7.57 17.49
N ALA A 125 12.22 7.62 17.05
CA ALA A 125 12.56 8.29 15.80
C ALA A 125 12.17 7.38 14.61
N VAL A 126 11.55 7.95 13.57
CA VAL A 126 11.14 7.21 12.37
C VAL A 126 12.11 7.53 11.24
N TYR A 127 12.77 6.51 10.72
CA TYR A 127 13.72 6.63 9.62
C TYR A 127 13.13 6.02 8.36
N LEU A 128 13.01 6.78 7.27
CA LEU A 128 12.43 6.32 6.02
C LEU A 128 13.53 6.10 4.99
N TRP A 129 13.57 4.91 4.42
CA TRP A 129 14.43 4.59 3.29
C TRP A 129 13.62 3.99 2.15
N ALA A 130 13.82 4.57 0.97
CA ALA A 130 13.41 4.02 -0.30
C ALA A 130 14.60 4.15 -1.26
N PRO A 131 14.84 3.16 -2.13
CA PRO A 131 15.80 3.34 -3.22
C PRO A 131 15.34 4.48 -4.13
N GLY A 132 16.29 5.11 -4.83
CA GLY A 132 16.02 6.21 -5.76
C GLY A 132 15.08 5.84 -6.93
N GLY A 133 14.86 6.79 -7.83
CA GLY A 133 13.91 6.63 -8.95
C GLY A 133 12.46 6.69 -8.48
N GLY A 134 11.56 5.91 -9.11
CA GLY A 134 10.12 5.98 -8.81
C GLY A 134 9.73 5.58 -7.38
N THR A 135 10.59 4.89 -6.64
CA THR A 135 10.29 4.47 -5.26
C THR A 135 10.51 5.60 -4.25
N SER A 136 11.40 6.56 -4.50
CA SER A 136 11.66 7.66 -3.57
C SER A 136 10.44 8.56 -3.37
N VAL A 137 9.57 8.68 -4.39
CA VAL A 137 8.30 9.41 -4.31
C VAL A 137 7.41 8.90 -3.18
N LEU A 138 7.45 7.60 -2.87
CA LEU A 138 6.69 7.00 -1.79
C LEU A 138 7.23 7.38 -0.41
N ALA A 139 8.55 7.51 -0.26
CA ALA A 139 9.15 8.00 0.98
C ALA A 139 8.77 9.46 1.23
N ASP A 140 8.82 10.31 0.20
CA ASP A 140 8.38 11.71 0.31
C ASP A 140 6.89 11.83 0.64
N TYR A 141 6.04 10.99 0.04
CA TYR A 141 4.61 10.96 0.32
C TYR A 141 4.34 10.57 1.77
N PHE A 142 4.99 9.52 2.25
CA PHE A 142 4.79 9.05 3.62
C PHE A 142 5.33 10.05 4.64
N GLU A 143 6.52 10.63 4.39
CA GLU A 143 7.12 11.69 5.21
C GLU A 143 6.18 12.90 5.34
N LYS A 144 5.69 13.44 4.20
CA LYS A 144 4.75 14.58 4.21
C LYS A 144 3.50 14.26 5.00
N LEU A 145 2.88 13.10 4.79
CA LEU A 145 1.67 12.72 5.53
C LEU A 145 1.93 12.53 7.03
N LEU A 146 3.08 11.95 7.42
CA LEU A 146 3.46 11.83 8.83
C LEU A 146 3.59 13.21 9.49
N PHE A 147 4.23 14.18 8.83
CA PHE A 147 4.29 15.55 9.32
C PHE A 147 2.91 16.22 9.37
N SER A 148 2.08 16.03 8.34
CA SER A 148 0.72 16.59 8.29
C SER A 148 -0.17 16.08 9.42
N VAL A 149 0.05 14.86 9.91
CA VAL A 149 -0.65 14.32 11.11
C VAL A 149 0.06 14.63 12.42
N GLY A 150 1.06 15.52 12.42
CA GLY A 150 1.79 15.99 13.58
C GLY A 150 2.77 14.97 14.17
N ARG A 151 3.26 14.02 13.37
CA ARG A 151 4.34 13.13 13.80
C ARG A 151 5.69 13.85 13.66
N GLU A 152 6.34 14.04 14.79
CA GLU A 152 7.69 14.62 14.87
C GLU A 152 8.78 13.54 14.70
N LYS A 153 10.05 13.93 14.62
CA LYS A 153 11.21 13.00 14.55
C LYS A 153 11.12 11.99 13.40
N VAL A 154 10.74 12.48 12.22
CA VAL A 154 10.72 11.73 10.97
C VAL A 154 11.95 12.16 10.16
N TYR A 155 12.73 11.19 9.70
CA TYR A 155 14.00 11.42 9.00
C TYR A 155 14.04 10.57 7.73
N LYS A 156 14.00 11.21 6.57
CA LYS A 156 14.31 10.54 5.31
C LYS A 156 15.82 10.30 5.17
N ILE A 157 16.18 9.13 4.68
CA ILE A 157 17.55 8.75 4.38
C ILE A 157 17.75 8.89 2.87
N ASP A 158 18.54 9.88 2.44
CA ASP A 158 18.72 10.18 1.01
C ASP A 158 19.81 9.33 0.33
N ALA A 159 20.72 8.73 1.11
CA ALA A 159 21.82 7.94 0.57
C ALA A 159 22.10 6.69 1.40
N PHE A 160 22.37 5.58 0.70
CA PHE A 160 22.57 4.26 1.31
C PHE A 160 23.67 4.27 2.39
N ARG A 161 24.84 4.84 2.07
CA ARG A 161 25.98 4.91 3.01
C ARG A 161 25.67 5.72 4.27
N ILE A 162 24.84 6.75 4.15
CA ILE A 162 24.37 7.53 5.31
C ILE A 162 23.45 6.66 6.16
N GLY A 163 22.51 5.93 5.54
CA GLY A 163 21.62 5.00 6.23
C GLY A 163 22.37 3.91 6.99
N GLU A 164 23.41 3.33 6.37
CA GLU A 164 24.28 2.35 7.02
C GLU A 164 25.00 2.96 8.24
N HIS A 165 25.68 4.10 8.06
CA HIS A 165 26.36 4.79 9.16
C HIS A 165 25.40 5.15 10.30
N LEU A 166 24.21 5.65 9.98
CA LEU A 166 23.18 5.99 10.94
C LEU A 166 22.75 4.75 11.76
N LEU A 167 22.42 3.63 11.11
CA LEU A 167 22.03 2.39 11.81
C LEU A 167 23.17 1.86 12.71
N HIS A 168 24.43 2.12 12.38
CA HIS A 168 25.54 1.81 13.29
C HIS A 168 25.53 2.61 14.60
N ASN A 169 24.90 3.78 14.63
CA ASN A 169 24.88 4.67 15.79
C ASN A 169 23.51 4.75 16.48
N LEU A 170 22.45 4.19 15.87
CA LEU A 170 21.11 4.21 16.45
C LEU A 170 20.99 3.31 17.69
N THR A 171 20.20 3.79 18.65
CA THR A 171 19.77 3.04 19.83
C THR A 171 18.41 2.38 19.59
N ALA A 172 17.97 1.50 20.50
CA ALA A 172 16.75 0.71 20.35
C ALA A 172 15.42 1.52 20.30
N ASN A 173 15.45 2.86 20.41
CA ASN A 173 14.26 3.72 20.33
C ASN A 173 14.06 4.34 18.93
N ALA A 174 14.09 3.50 17.90
CA ALA A 174 13.94 3.91 16.50
C ALA A 174 13.05 2.92 15.73
N LEU A 175 12.40 3.39 14.67
CA LEU A 175 11.71 2.58 13.67
C LEU A 175 12.36 2.84 12.31
N LEU A 176 12.77 1.78 11.61
CA LEU A 176 13.20 1.86 10.22
C LEU A 176 12.05 1.45 9.29
N ILE A 177 11.61 2.35 8.42
CA ILE A 177 10.62 2.10 7.38
C ILE A 177 11.35 1.87 6.05
N LEU A 178 11.16 0.69 5.46
CA LEU A 178 11.77 0.29 4.19
C LEU A 178 10.68 0.11 3.12
N ILE A 179 10.75 0.91 2.06
CA ILE A 179 9.86 0.77 0.91
C ILE A 179 10.66 0.22 -0.26
N SER A 180 10.23 -0.90 -0.83
CA SER A 180 10.91 -1.52 -1.97
C SER A 180 9.91 -2.20 -2.89
N VAL A 181 10.03 -1.96 -4.19
CA VAL A 181 9.19 -2.61 -5.23
C VAL A 181 9.69 -3.98 -5.67
N THR A 182 10.85 -4.41 -5.17
CA THR A 182 11.40 -5.75 -5.45
C THR A 182 11.55 -6.60 -4.18
N GLY A 183 11.72 -5.96 -3.02
CA GLY A 183 11.99 -6.65 -1.77
C GLY A 183 13.42 -7.23 -1.66
N ASN A 184 14.21 -7.16 -2.74
CA ASN A 184 15.52 -7.83 -2.87
C ASN A 184 16.63 -6.89 -3.35
N PHE A 185 16.37 -5.58 -3.46
CA PHE A 185 17.41 -4.61 -3.83
C PHE A 185 18.52 -4.59 -2.77
N ALA A 186 19.74 -4.97 -3.18
CA ALA A 186 20.83 -5.31 -2.25
C ALA A 186 21.15 -4.23 -1.20
N PRO A 187 21.23 -2.92 -1.53
CA PRO A 187 21.39 -1.87 -0.53
C PRO A 187 20.27 -1.85 0.52
N THR A 188 19.01 -2.01 0.11
CA THR A 188 17.89 -2.02 1.05
C THR A 188 17.86 -3.30 1.89
N VAL A 189 18.20 -4.45 1.31
CA VAL A 189 18.35 -5.72 2.03
C VAL A 189 19.43 -5.61 3.11
N HIS A 190 20.54 -4.94 2.80
CA HIS A 190 21.61 -4.70 3.77
C HIS A 190 21.13 -3.88 4.97
N LEU A 191 20.38 -2.79 4.74
CA LEU A 191 19.79 -1.99 5.82
C LEU A 191 18.81 -2.80 6.68
N ALA A 192 18.00 -3.67 6.05
CA ALA A 192 17.06 -4.54 6.78
C ALA A 192 17.81 -5.52 7.70
N LYS A 193 18.85 -6.19 7.20
CA LYS A 193 19.68 -7.12 7.97
C LYS A 193 20.43 -6.41 9.10
N LEU A 194 20.99 -5.24 8.83
CA LEU A 194 21.70 -4.45 9.81
C LEU A 194 20.76 -3.99 10.95
N ALA A 195 19.58 -3.47 10.61
CA ALA A 195 18.58 -3.09 11.60
C ALA A 195 18.15 -4.29 12.46
N HIS A 196 17.86 -5.43 11.83
CA HIS A 196 17.49 -6.67 12.52
C HIS A 196 18.58 -7.13 13.50
N ALA A 197 19.84 -7.17 13.07
CA ALA A 197 20.97 -7.56 13.93
C ALA A 197 21.16 -6.64 15.15
N LYS A 198 20.65 -5.41 15.07
CA LYS A 198 20.71 -4.41 16.15
C LYS A 198 19.41 -4.28 16.93
N ASN A 199 18.44 -5.17 16.70
CA ASN A 199 17.11 -5.13 17.29
C ASN A 199 16.38 -3.80 17.07
N ILE A 200 16.64 -3.13 15.94
CA ILE A 200 15.89 -1.95 15.52
C ILE A 200 14.65 -2.45 14.77
N PRO A 201 13.43 -2.12 15.23
CA PRO A 201 12.21 -2.48 14.53
C PRO A 201 12.22 -2.03 13.06
N VAL A 202 11.81 -2.93 12.17
CA VAL A 202 11.69 -2.66 10.73
C VAL A 202 10.23 -2.81 10.31
N LEU A 203 9.68 -1.76 9.71
CA LEU A 203 8.41 -1.80 8.97
C LEU A 203 8.74 -1.82 7.48
N SER A 204 8.38 -2.90 6.77
CA SER A 204 8.55 -2.98 5.33
C SER A 204 7.25 -2.82 4.57
N ILE A 205 7.34 -2.20 3.39
CA ILE A 205 6.30 -2.25 2.36
C ILE A 205 6.92 -2.85 1.10
N THR A 206 6.59 -4.12 0.81
CA THR A 206 7.25 -4.94 -0.24
C THR A 206 6.24 -5.78 -1.03
N PRO A 207 6.57 -6.26 -2.25
CA PRO A 207 5.66 -7.10 -3.01
C PRO A 207 5.30 -8.39 -2.27
N TYR A 208 4.14 -8.97 -2.60
CA TYR A 208 3.72 -10.30 -2.15
C TYR A 208 4.45 -11.40 -2.93
N SER A 209 5.78 -11.44 -2.79
CA SER A 209 6.70 -12.47 -3.29
C SER A 209 7.75 -12.80 -2.23
N ASN A 210 8.40 -13.96 -2.30
CA ASN A 210 9.50 -14.27 -1.37
C ASN A 210 10.58 -13.20 -1.50
N ASN A 211 10.85 -12.46 -0.42
CA ASN A 211 11.83 -11.38 -0.45
C ASN A 211 12.46 -11.14 0.92
N THR A 212 13.77 -10.85 0.88
CA THR A 212 14.61 -10.81 2.08
C THR A 212 14.27 -9.66 3.01
N ILE A 213 13.79 -8.52 2.50
CA ILE A 213 13.39 -7.40 3.35
C ILE A 213 12.23 -7.80 4.27
N ALA A 214 11.21 -8.48 3.73
CA ALA A 214 10.09 -8.95 4.53
C ALA A 214 10.51 -9.95 5.62
N ASP A 215 11.43 -10.87 5.31
CA ASP A 215 11.93 -11.88 6.25
C ASP A 215 12.66 -11.28 7.47
N HIS A 216 13.25 -10.09 7.31
CA HIS A 216 13.94 -9.35 8.37
C HIS A 216 13.09 -8.24 9.00
N SER A 217 11.79 -8.15 8.64
CA SER A 217 10.91 -7.10 9.13
C SER A 217 10.17 -7.49 10.41
N THR A 218 10.04 -6.54 11.33
CA THR A 218 9.16 -6.66 12.51
C THR A 218 7.70 -6.54 12.08
N VAL A 219 7.42 -5.62 11.15
CA VAL A 219 6.11 -5.43 10.54
C VAL A 219 6.26 -5.47 9.03
N SER A 220 5.40 -6.20 8.32
CA SER A 220 5.47 -6.29 6.86
C SER A 220 4.10 -6.08 6.22
N PHE A 221 3.96 -4.96 5.51
CA PHE A 221 2.85 -4.74 4.59
C PHE A 221 3.23 -5.23 3.21
N ARG A 222 2.36 -6.04 2.63
CA ARG A 222 2.60 -6.73 1.36
C ARG A 222 1.65 -6.21 0.31
N PHE A 223 2.10 -6.08 -0.93
CA PHE A 223 1.27 -5.59 -2.03
C PHE A 223 1.43 -6.41 -3.31
N PHE A 224 0.38 -6.45 -4.12
CA PHE A 224 0.41 -7.06 -5.44
C PHE A 224 0.88 -6.06 -6.48
N THR A 225 1.82 -6.49 -7.33
CA THR A 225 2.26 -5.73 -8.49
C THR A 225 2.93 -6.66 -9.49
N SER A 226 3.03 -6.21 -10.73
CA SER A 226 3.81 -6.87 -11.78
C SER A 226 5.04 -6.04 -12.06
N GLN A 227 6.23 -6.63 -11.95
CA GLN A 227 7.46 -5.91 -12.23
C GLN A 227 7.57 -5.55 -13.71
N ARG A 228 7.97 -4.30 -13.97
CA ARG A 228 8.08 -3.75 -15.32
C ARG A 228 9.27 -2.82 -15.44
N GLU A 229 9.95 -2.90 -16.59
CA GLU A 229 11.07 -2.04 -16.96
C GLU A 229 11.05 -1.74 -18.45
N ASN A 230 11.65 -0.62 -18.82
CA ASN A 230 11.90 -0.19 -20.18
C ASN A 230 13.41 0.06 -20.33
N GLN A 231 14.11 -0.84 -21.04
CA GLN A 231 15.56 -0.72 -21.28
C GLN A 231 16.39 -0.45 -20.00
N GLY A 232 16.01 -1.09 -18.89
CA GLY A 232 16.65 -0.92 -17.57
C GLY A 232 16.08 0.22 -16.71
N ALA A 233 15.18 1.04 -17.24
CA ALA A 233 14.40 2.02 -16.47
C ALA A 233 13.13 1.37 -15.90
N GLU A 234 13.07 1.22 -14.58
CA GLU A 234 12.01 0.50 -13.89
C GLU A 234 10.77 1.38 -13.66
N PHE A 235 9.57 0.89 -14.05
CA PHE A 235 8.31 1.66 -14.02
C PHE A 235 7.10 0.88 -13.45
N THR A 236 7.35 -0.16 -12.65
CA THR A 236 6.34 -0.94 -11.92
C THR A 236 5.31 -0.03 -11.23
N SER A 237 4.04 -0.44 -11.18
CA SER A 237 3.02 0.41 -10.52
C SER A 237 3.31 0.59 -9.03
N ARG A 238 3.24 1.84 -8.56
CA ARG A 238 3.32 2.22 -7.14
C ARG A 238 1.94 2.42 -6.50
N LEU A 239 0.87 2.34 -7.26
CA LEU A 239 -0.49 2.62 -6.77
C LEU A 239 -0.87 1.77 -5.53
N PRO A 240 -0.57 0.47 -5.49
CA PRO A 240 -0.83 -0.34 -4.30
C PRO A 240 -0.06 0.14 -3.05
N VAL A 241 1.15 0.68 -3.22
CA VAL A 241 1.96 1.20 -2.12
C VAL A 241 1.42 2.53 -1.62
N PHE A 242 1.00 3.42 -2.52
CA PHE A 242 0.28 4.64 -2.15
C PHE A 242 -0.98 4.32 -1.34
N PHE A 243 -1.75 3.30 -1.76
CA PHE A 243 -2.92 2.82 -1.04
C PHE A 243 -2.58 2.35 0.38
N VAL A 244 -1.53 1.53 0.54
CA VAL A 244 -1.08 1.06 1.87
C VAL A 244 -0.67 2.23 2.77
N ILE A 245 0.16 3.16 2.28
CA ILE A 245 0.60 4.33 3.06
C ILE A 245 -0.63 5.15 3.50
N ARG A 246 -1.55 5.41 2.57
CA ARG A 246 -2.79 6.13 2.86
C ARG A 246 -3.63 5.41 3.91
N PHE A 247 -3.76 4.09 3.80
CA PHE A 247 -4.51 3.28 4.76
C PHE A 247 -3.90 3.34 6.16
N ILE A 248 -2.57 3.27 6.27
CA ILE A 248 -1.85 3.42 7.55
C ILE A 248 -2.14 4.79 8.16
N ILE A 249 -1.98 5.88 7.39
CA ILE A 249 -2.20 7.25 7.88
C ILE A 249 -3.65 7.48 8.33
N ARG A 250 -4.63 7.01 7.54
CA ARG A 250 -6.04 7.13 7.90
C ARG A 250 -6.36 6.34 9.18
N SER A 251 -5.81 5.13 9.31
CA SER A 251 -5.98 4.31 10.50
C SER A 251 -5.33 4.96 11.72
N TYR A 252 -4.16 5.58 11.56
CA TYR A 252 -3.48 6.32 12.62
C TYR A 252 -4.28 7.52 13.12
N LEU A 253 -4.89 8.30 12.23
CA LEU A 253 -5.76 9.41 12.61
C LEU A 253 -6.94 8.95 13.47
N LEU A 254 -7.60 7.86 13.07
CA LEU A 254 -8.73 7.29 13.82
C LEU A 254 -8.29 6.73 15.18
N TYR A 255 -7.14 6.04 15.20
CA TYR A 255 -6.53 5.55 16.44
C TYR A 255 -6.30 6.69 17.46
N ARG A 256 -5.73 7.82 17.02
CA ARG A 256 -5.51 8.99 17.88
C ARG A 256 -6.82 9.63 18.35
N GLN A 257 -7.81 9.74 17.47
CA GLN A 257 -9.13 10.29 17.81
C GLN A 257 -9.80 9.48 18.93
N ASN A 258 -9.83 8.15 18.79
CA ASN A 258 -10.42 7.26 19.79
C ASN A 258 -9.68 7.33 21.13
N ARG A 259 -8.34 7.40 21.10
CA ARG A 259 -7.54 7.53 22.32
C ARG A 259 -7.79 8.84 23.06
N ASN A 260 -7.90 9.96 22.34
CA ASN A 260 -8.20 11.26 22.94
C ASN A 260 -9.57 11.29 23.62
N VAL A 261 -10.59 10.70 22.99
CA VAL A 261 -11.94 10.57 23.58
C VAL A 261 -11.87 9.81 24.89
N LEU A 262 -11.21 8.65 24.92
CA LEU A 262 -11.05 7.84 26.13
C LEU A 262 -10.37 8.62 27.27
N THR A 263 -9.27 9.34 27.00
CA THR A 263 -8.58 10.16 28.01
C THR A 263 -9.46 11.30 28.55
N GLN A 264 -10.29 11.92 27.73
CA GLN A 264 -11.17 13.02 28.18
C GLN A 264 -12.31 12.50 29.07
N THR A 265 -12.94 11.37 28.72
CA THR A 265 -13.93 10.70 29.57
C THR A 265 -13.36 10.27 30.93
N HIS A 266 -12.09 9.86 30.99
CA HIS A 266 -11.44 9.47 32.25
C HIS A 266 -11.09 10.66 33.16
N SER A 267 -10.88 11.86 32.60
CA SER A 267 -10.57 13.07 33.38
C SER A 267 -11.80 13.74 34.03
N ALA A 268 -13.02 13.46 33.54
CA ALA A 268 -14.26 14.06 34.01
C ALA A 268 -14.99 13.24 35.11
N SER A 269 -14.57 12.01 35.39
CA SER A 269 -15.17 11.16 36.43
C SER A 269 -14.15 10.84 37.54
N SER A 270 -14.25 11.54 38.68
CA SER A 270 -13.50 11.25 39.91
C SER A 270 -13.94 9.97 40.62
N ASN A 271 -14.88 9.22 40.06
CA ASN A 271 -15.10 7.82 40.40
C ASN A 271 -14.38 6.96 39.38
N ARG A 272 -13.49 6.07 39.82
CA ARG A 272 -13.07 4.89 39.05
C ARG A 272 -14.31 4.02 38.80
N SER A 273 -15.19 4.42 37.87
CA SER A 273 -16.15 3.50 37.29
C SER A 273 -15.31 2.49 36.53
N LYS A 274 -15.13 1.31 37.16
CA LYS A 274 -14.49 0.14 36.58
C LYS A 274 -14.97 0.02 35.13
N GLN A 275 -14.06 0.20 34.17
CA GLN A 275 -14.33 -0.22 32.80
C GLN A 275 -14.94 -1.63 32.90
N PRO A 276 -16.11 -1.90 32.30
CA PRO A 276 -16.77 -3.17 32.52
C PRO A 276 -15.82 -4.25 32.03
N CYS A 277 -15.30 -5.03 32.96
CA CYS A 277 -14.34 -6.07 32.68
C CYS A 277 -14.98 -7.05 31.69
N MET A 278 -14.21 -7.56 30.73
CA MET A 278 -14.70 -8.57 29.78
C MET A 278 -15.32 -9.74 30.57
N PRO A 279 -16.50 -10.28 30.19
CA PRO A 279 -17.16 -11.33 30.97
C PRO A 279 -16.24 -12.51 31.32
N LEU A 280 -15.36 -12.87 30.38
CA LEU A 280 -14.30 -13.87 30.58
C LEU A 280 -13.38 -13.54 31.77
N PHE A 281 -12.94 -12.29 31.87
CA PHE A 281 -12.06 -11.81 32.95
C PHE A 281 -12.82 -11.57 34.25
N GLN A 282 -14.10 -11.21 34.20
CA GLN A 282 -14.95 -11.21 35.40
C GLN A 282 -15.03 -12.60 36.03
N ASN A 283 -15.22 -13.62 35.19
CA ASN A 283 -15.22 -15.01 35.64
C ASN A 283 -13.85 -15.45 36.18
N ALA A 284 -12.75 -14.92 35.61
CA ALA A 284 -11.40 -15.23 36.05
C ALA A 284 -11.13 -14.87 37.53
N HIS A 285 -11.73 -13.78 38.04
CA HIS A 285 -11.62 -13.38 39.45
C HIS A 285 -12.22 -14.38 40.44
N SER A 286 -13.09 -15.29 39.97
CA SER A 286 -13.66 -16.36 40.80
C SER A 286 -12.80 -17.63 40.84
N LEU A 287 -11.75 -17.70 40.01
CA LEU A 287 -10.86 -18.86 39.92
C LEU A 287 -9.72 -18.77 40.95
N THR A 288 -9.22 -19.92 41.37
CA THR A 288 -8.02 -19.99 42.23
C THR A 288 -6.76 -19.75 41.39
N LEU A 289 -6.32 -18.51 41.24
CA LEU A 289 -5.14 -18.13 40.45
C LEU A 289 -3.85 -18.15 41.29
N THR A 290 -2.74 -18.53 40.66
CA THR A 290 -1.39 -18.30 41.19
C THR A 290 -1.04 -16.81 41.14
N GLU A 291 -0.02 -16.36 41.88
CA GLU A 291 0.42 -14.96 41.87
C GLU A 291 0.78 -14.49 40.45
N THR A 292 1.50 -15.31 39.67
CA THR A 292 1.82 -15.02 38.28
C THR A 292 0.58 -14.93 37.39
N GLU A 293 -0.41 -15.80 37.59
CA GLU A 293 -1.67 -15.76 36.83
C GLU A 293 -2.52 -14.54 37.19
N ARG A 294 -2.46 -14.10 38.45
CA ARG A 294 -3.13 -12.87 38.90
C ARG A 294 -2.50 -11.65 38.24
N GLN A 295 -1.18 -11.57 38.19
CA GLN A 295 -0.46 -10.51 37.49
C GLN A 295 -0.76 -10.50 35.98
N LEU A 296 -0.87 -11.69 35.36
CA LEU A 296 -1.33 -11.82 33.97
C LEU A 296 -2.72 -11.22 33.78
N LEU A 297 -3.69 -11.58 34.64
CA LEU A 297 -5.05 -11.06 34.57
C LEU A 297 -5.09 -9.54 34.73
N GLU A 298 -4.43 -8.99 35.76
CA GLU A 298 -4.39 -7.56 36.02
C GLU A 298 -3.75 -6.77 34.86
N TYR A 299 -2.71 -7.32 34.25
CA TYR A 299 -2.10 -6.72 33.06
C TYR A 299 -3.04 -6.78 31.84
N MET A 300 -3.63 -7.94 31.56
CA MET A 300 -4.54 -8.10 30.42
C MET A 300 -5.80 -7.24 30.54
N GLU A 301 -6.30 -7.01 31.75
CA GLU A 301 -7.40 -6.09 32.02
C GLU A 301 -7.03 -4.63 31.78
N SER A 302 -5.80 -4.23 32.12
CA SER A 302 -5.31 -2.86 31.95
C SER A 302 -4.79 -2.56 30.53
N HIS A 303 -4.41 -3.59 29.77
CA HIS A 303 -3.77 -3.49 28.45
C HIS A 303 -4.46 -4.36 27.40
N LEU A 304 -5.80 -4.40 27.42
CA LEU A 304 -6.61 -5.30 26.59
C LEU A 304 -6.26 -5.23 25.09
N SER A 305 -6.17 -4.01 24.53
CA SER A 305 -5.85 -3.81 23.11
C SER A 305 -4.44 -4.29 22.78
N ASP A 306 -3.45 -4.00 23.62
CA ASP A 306 -2.08 -4.46 23.41
C ASP A 306 -2.01 -5.99 23.44
N CYS A 307 -2.70 -6.63 24.39
CA CYS A 307 -2.75 -8.10 24.49
C CYS A 307 -3.47 -8.74 23.29
N ALA A 308 -4.53 -8.11 22.79
CA ALA A 308 -5.31 -8.61 21.66
C ALA A 308 -4.51 -8.64 20.34
N PHE A 309 -3.51 -7.76 20.19
CA PHE A 309 -2.72 -7.60 18.96
C PHE A 309 -1.22 -7.91 19.14
N SER A 310 -0.82 -8.45 20.28
CA SER A 310 0.55 -8.93 20.51
C SER A 310 0.68 -10.43 20.16
N SER A 311 1.91 -10.83 19.85
CA SER A 311 2.30 -12.24 19.78
C SER A 311 2.48 -12.81 21.19
N LEU A 312 2.49 -14.14 21.29
CA LEU A 312 2.77 -14.81 22.56
C LEU A 312 4.16 -14.42 23.09
N LYS A 313 5.17 -14.38 22.20
CA LYS A 313 6.55 -14.00 22.55
C LYS A 313 6.65 -12.58 23.11
N GLU A 314 5.95 -11.61 22.51
CA GLU A 314 5.94 -10.24 23.03
C GLU A 314 5.30 -10.16 24.42
N LEU A 315 4.28 -10.97 24.70
CA LEU A 315 3.71 -11.05 26.05
C LEU A 315 4.64 -11.76 27.05
N GLU A 316 5.37 -12.78 26.62
CA GLU A 316 6.41 -13.42 27.43
C GLU A 316 7.47 -12.39 27.86
N ASP A 317 7.94 -11.58 26.90
CA ASP A 317 8.94 -10.53 27.13
C ASP A 317 8.39 -9.41 28.03
N CYS A 318 7.14 -8.96 27.83
CA CYS A 318 6.52 -7.91 28.62
C CYS A 318 6.26 -8.32 30.08
N LEU A 319 5.86 -9.57 30.30
CA LEU A 319 5.42 -10.08 31.61
C LEU A 319 6.48 -10.92 32.30
N TYR A 320 7.66 -11.05 31.70
CA TYR A 320 8.78 -11.87 32.17
C TYR A 320 8.33 -13.29 32.58
N THR A 321 7.51 -13.91 31.73
CA THR A 321 6.89 -15.22 32.00
C THR A 321 7.04 -16.17 30.82
N SER A 322 6.92 -17.46 31.05
CA SER A 322 6.99 -18.47 29.97
C SER A 322 5.67 -18.57 29.21
N GLY A 323 5.74 -18.87 27.91
CA GLY A 323 4.55 -19.12 27.09
C GLY A 323 3.66 -20.24 27.65
N ALA A 324 4.26 -21.25 28.27
CA ALA A 324 3.54 -22.32 28.94
C ALA A 324 2.69 -21.82 30.12
N THR A 325 3.12 -20.78 30.84
CA THR A 325 2.33 -20.16 31.90
C THR A 325 1.13 -19.42 31.33
N ILE A 326 1.32 -18.65 30.25
CA ILE A 326 0.23 -17.93 29.56
C ILE A 326 -0.79 -18.92 28.99
N VAL A 327 -0.34 -19.99 28.34
CA VAL A 327 -1.24 -21.01 27.78
C VAL A 327 -2.01 -21.75 28.89
N ARG A 328 -1.37 -22.12 30.00
CA ARG A 328 -2.06 -22.72 31.15
C ARG A 328 -3.10 -21.77 31.74
N PHE A 329 -2.79 -20.49 31.83
CA PHE A 329 -3.75 -19.48 32.25
C PHE A 329 -4.97 -19.44 31.30
N CYS A 330 -4.75 -19.41 29.98
CA CYS A 330 -5.83 -19.46 28.99
C CYS A 330 -6.70 -20.73 29.15
N GLN A 331 -6.09 -21.90 29.36
CA GLN A 331 -6.80 -23.15 29.60
C GLN A 331 -7.63 -23.12 30.89
N LYS A 332 -7.12 -22.47 31.93
CA LYS A 332 -7.84 -22.25 33.20
C LYS A 332 -9.05 -21.33 33.04
N LEU A 333 -8.99 -20.40 32.08
CA LEU A 333 -10.14 -19.59 31.64
C LEU A 333 -11.14 -20.36 30.76
N GLY A 334 -10.88 -21.65 30.46
CA GLY A 334 -11.73 -22.48 29.62
C GLY A 334 -11.48 -22.32 28.12
N LEU A 335 -10.33 -21.79 27.71
CA LEU A 335 -9.99 -21.57 26.30
C LEU A 335 -8.98 -22.62 25.81
N GLU A 336 -8.95 -22.88 24.50
CA GLU A 336 -7.99 -23.83 23.91
C GLU A 336 -6.54 -23.34 24.00
N GLY A 337 -6.34 -22.02 24.04
CA GLY A 337 -5.02 -21.41 24.18
C GLY A 337 -5.04 -19.90 23.92
N PHE A 338 -3.85 -19.33 23.70
CA PHE A 338 -3.67 -17.88 23.61
C PHE A 338 -4.35 -17.26 22.36
N ASN A 339 -4.42 -17.98 21.24
CA ASN A 339 -5.11 -17.46 20.04
C ASN A 339 -6.62 -17.31 20.25
N GLU A 340 -7.26 -18.25 20.95
CA GLU A 340 -8.68 -18.14 21.30
C GLU A 340 -8.89 -16.96 22.26
N LEU A 341 -7.98 -16.74 23.22
CA LEU A 341 -8.02 -15.56 24.08
C LEU A 341 -7.96 -14.26 23.26
N LYS A 342 -7.03 -14.15 22.30
CA LYS A 342 -6.96 -12.99 21.40
C LYS A 342 -8.25 -12.79 20.62
N TYR A 343 -8.85 -13.85 20.09
CA TYR A 343 -10.12 -13.77 19.37
C TYR A 343 -11.23 -13.20 20.25
N GLN A 344 -11.38 -13.71 21.47
CA GLN A 344 -12.36 -13.24 22.43
C GLN A 344 -12.12 -11.76 22.82
N MET A 345 -10.87 -11.36 23.04
CA MET A 345 -10.51 -9.95 23.29
C MET A 345 -10.86 -9.03 22.11
N ARG A 346 -10.51 -9.43 20.87
CA ARG A 346 -10.82 -8.66 19.65
C ARG A 346 -12.31 -8.53 19.41
N SER A 347 -13.07 -9.60 19.64
CA SER A 347 -14.54 -9.58 19.57
C SER A 347 -15.14 -8.62 20.61
N HIS A 348 -14.62 -8.67 21.83
CA HIS A 348 -15.05 -7.77 22.91
C HIS A 348 -14.76 -6.30 22.57
N LEU A 349 -13.57 -5.99 22.05
CA LEU A 349 -13.21 -4.65 21.56
C LEU A 349 -14.10 -4.20 20.40
N SER A 350 -14.47 -5.11 19.50
CA SER A 350 -15.32 -4.82 18.33
C SER A 350 -16.77 -4.51 18.70
N SER A 351 -17.32 -5.20 19.71
CA SER A 351 -18.73 -5.02 20.11
C SER A 351 -19.01 -3.70 20.84
N ARG A 352 -17.98 -3.05 21.40
CA ARG A 352 -18.12 -1.86 22.24
C ARG A 352 -18.20 -0.52 21.50
N GLN A 353 -18.15 -0.50 20.17
CA GLN A 353 -17.79 0.71 19.40
C GLN A 353 -16.40 1.30 19.76
N ASP A 354 -15.69 0.76 20.78
CA ASP A 354 -14.28 0.97 21.13
C ASP A 354 -13.29 0.42 20.09
N SER A 355 -13.73 0.18 18.85
CA SER A 355 -12.89 -0.44 17.84
C SER A 355 -11.79 0.53 17.41
N LEU A 356 -10.65 0.44 18.09
CA LEU A 356 -9.39 1.10 17.77
C LEU A 356 -8.92 0.77 16.35
N LEU A 357 -9.49 -0.25 15.71
CA LEU A 357 -9.18 -0.70 14.37
C LEU A 357 -10.46 -1.15 13.63
N PHE A 358 -11.16 -0.19 13.04
CA PHE A 358 -12.20 -0.44 12.03
C PHE A 358 -11.60 -0.97 10.72
N THR A 359 -10.57 -1.83 10.76
CA THR A 359 -9.76 -2.21 9.60
C THR A 359 -10.64 -2.66 8.45
N ASP A 360 -11.56 -3.61 8.68
CA ASP A 360 -12.44 -4.11 7.61
C ASP A 360 -13.39 -3.05 7.05
N ARG A 361 -14.00 -2.23 7.90
CA ARG A 361 -14.93 -1.16 7.45
C ARG A 361 -14.19 -0.06 6.70
N LEU A 362 -13.02 0.34 7.19
CA LEU A 362 -12.16 1.33 6.56
C LEU A 362 -11.64 0.81 5.24
N LEU A 363 -11.22 -0.45 5.18
CA LEU A 363 -10.72 -1.09 3.98
C LEU A 363 -11.83 -1.18 2.93
N SER A 364 -13.01 -1.65 3.32
CA SER A 364 -14.19 -1.72 2.47
C SER A 364 -14.56 -0.34 1.91
N ARG A 365 -14.51 0.70 2.75
CA ARG A 365 -14.76 2.08 2.32
C ARG A 365 -13.68 2.61 1.37
N SER A 366 -12.41 2.34 1.65
CA SER A 366 -11.30 2.74 0.77
C SER A 366 -11.36 2.04 -0.59
N ILE A 367 -11.70 0.75 -0.61
CA ILE A 367 -11.92 -0.02 -1.85
C ILE A 367 -13.12 0.53 -2.63
N ALA A 368 -14.24 0.82 -1.94
CA ALA A 368 -15.42 1.38 -2.58
C ALA A 368 -15.14 2.75 -3.23
N LEU A 369 -14.41 3.63 -2.56
CA LEU A 369 -13.98 4.91 -3.12
C LEU A 369 -13.05 4.72 -4.32
N PHE A 370 -12.14 3.75 -4.26
CA PHE A 370 -11.27 3.41 -5.38
C PHE A 370 -12.08 2.93 -6.61
N HIS A 371 -13.05 2.02 -6.44
CA HIS A 371 -13.91 1.57 -7.53
C HIS A 371 -14.77 2.67 -8.12
N ASP A 372 -15.35 3.50 -7.26
CA ASP A 372 -16.12 4.67 -7.70
C ASP A 372 -15.25 5.61 -8.56
N ASN A 373 -13.97 5.79 -8.20
CA ASN A 373 -13.05 6.56 -9.03
C ASN A 373 -12.86 5.90 -10.39
N VAL A 374 -12.53 4.60 -10.42
CA VAL A 374 -12.28 3.84 -11.65
C VAL A 374 -13.49 3.82 -12.59
N GLN A 375 -14.69 3.68 -12.04
CA GLN A 375 -15.94 3.59 -12.82
C GLN A 375 -16.34 4.91 -13.49
N ASN A 376 -15.94 6.05 -12.92
CA ASN A 376 -16.33 7.37 -13.40
C ASN A 376 -15.27 8.02 -14.33
N ILE A 377 -14.21 7.31 -14.70
CA ILE A 377 -13.15 7.84 -15.57
C ILE A 377 -13.60 7.85 -17.03
N ASP A 378 -13.45 9.02 -17.68
CA ASP A 378 -13.57 9.16 -19.12
C ASP A 378 -12.29 8.65 -19.81
N LEU A 379 -12.34 7.39 -20.26
CA LEU A 379 -11.22 6.72 -20.93
C LEU A 379 -10.88 7.36 -22.29
N ALA A 380 -11.86 7.88 -23.02
CA ALA A 380 -11.61 8.51 -24.32
C ALA A 380 -10.86 9.84 -24.16
N LEU A 381 -11.24 10.62 -23.15
CA LEU A 381 -10.49 11.81 -22.75
C LEU A 381 -9.09 11.45 -22.25
N LEU A 382 -8.96 10.40 -21.42
CA LEU A 382 -7.67 9.96 -20.92
C LEU A 382 -6.73 9.52 -22.06
N GLN A 383 -7.25 8.83 -23.06
CA GLN A 383 -6.51 8.45 -24.26
C GLN A 383 -6.09 9.68 -25.08
N THR A 384 -6.97 10.68 -25.23
CA THR A 384 -6.63 11.94 -25.90
C THR A 384 -5.46 12.65 -25.19
N ILE A 385 -5.49 12.67 -23.86
CA ILE A 385 -4.40 13.24 -23.05
C ILE A 385 -3.12 12.39 -23.17
N ALA A 386 -3.23 11.07 -23.20
CA ALA A 386 -2.13 10.16 -23.51
C ALA A 386 -1.45 10.51 -24.83
N ASP A 387 -2.20 10.68 -25.91
CA ASP A 387 -1.67 11.10 -27.21
C ASP A 387 -0.92 12.44 -27.12
N LEU A 388 -1.51 13.43 -26.45
CA LEU A 388 -0.89 14.76 -26.28
C LEU A 388 0.44 14.69 -25.53
N LEU A 389 0.50 13.95 -24.43
CA LEU A 389 1.68 13.87 -23.57
C LEU A 389 2.81 13.00 -24.17
N THR A 390 2.50 12.14 -25.13
CA THR A 390 3.49 11.34 -25.87
C THR A 390 3.94 11.96 -27.20
N GLY A 391 3.38 13.10 -27.60
CA GLY A 391 3.76 13.79 -28.82
C GLY A 391 5.05 14.60 -28.69
N ASP A 392 5.45 15.28 -29.77
CA ASP A 392 6.67 16.09 -29.83
C ASP A 392 6.60 17.43 -29.07
N ARG A 393 5.49 17.70 -28.37
CA ARG A 393 5.24 18.97 -27.70
C ARG A 393 5.97 18.98 -26.34
N PRO A 394 6.66 20.06 -25.96
CA PRO A 394 7.22 20.17 -24.61
C PRO A 394 6.12 20.06 -23.55
N VAL A 395 6.29 19.14 -22.61
CA VAL A 395 5.35 18.91 -21.51
C VAL A 395 5.91 19.49 -20.21
N TYR A 396 5.16 20.39 -19.58
CA TYR A 396 5.40 20.85 -18.21
C TYR A 396 4.35 20.24 -17.29
N ILE A 397 4.80 19.66 -16.18
CA ILE A 397 3.94 19.04 -15.18
C ILE A 397 4.09 19.85 -13.90
N TYR A 398 2.99 20.37 -13.38
CA TYR A 398 2.98 21.17 -12.18
C TYR A 398 2.12 20.56 -11.07
N GLY A 399 2.68 20.53 -9.87
CA GLY A 399 1.95 20.26 -8.64
C GLY A 399 2.78 20.73 -7.44
N ASN A 400 2.15 21.39 -6.48
CA ASN A 400 2.81 21.85 -5.25
C ASN A 400 2.46 20.96 -4.04
N GLU A 401 3.22 21.07 -2.96
CA GLU A 401 2.91 20.42 -1.67
C GLU A 401 2.62 18.90 -1.78
N LEU A 402 1.42 18.43 -1.38
CA LEU A 402 1.00 17.03 -1.56
C LEU A 402 0.70 16.69 -3.02
N ASN A 403 0.27 17.66 -3.83
CA ASN A 403 0.04 17.47 -5.27
C ASN A 403 1.36 17.21 -6.03
N SER A 404 2.48 17.72 -5.49
CA SER A 404 3.83 17.50 -6.02
C SER A 404 4.22 16.02 -6.07
N VAL A 405 3.67 15.20 -5.17
CA VAL A 405 3.88 13.74 -5.16
C VAL A 405 3.33 13.10 -6.44
N ALA A 406 2.10 13.45 -6.82
CA ALA A 406 1.46 12.95 -8.02
C ALA A 406 2.16 13.47 -9.29
N ALA A 407 2.52 14.76 -9.32
CA ALA A 407 3.25 15.37 -10.42
C ALA A 407 4.62 14.71 -10.64
N ARG A 408 5.39 14.50 -9.57
CA ARG A 408 6.71 13.85 -9.63
C ARG A 408 6.61 12.38 -10.00
N TYR A 409 5.58 11.67 -9.53
CA TYR A 409 5.33 10.29 -9.93
C TYR A 409 5.13 10.19 -11.45
N LEU A 410 4.22 11.01 -12.01
CA LEU A 410 4.00 11.06 -13.45
C LEU A 410 5.28 11.41 -14.23
N HIS A 411 6.01 12.45 -13.80
CA HIS A 411 7.26 12.86 -14.44
C HIS A 411 8.32 11.75 -14.50
N ILE A 412 8.54 11.05 -13.38
CA ILE A 412 9.51 9.96 -13.32
C ILE A 412 9.12 8.81 -14.24
N ILE A 413 7.84 8.44 -14.27
CA ILE A 413 7.39 7.34 -15.13
C ILE A 413 7.43 7.72 -16.61
N LEU A 414 7.03 8.94 -16.98
CA LEU A 414 7.22 9.43 -18.35
C LEU A 414 8.70 9.37 -18.76
N THR A 415 9.60 9.83 -17.89
CA THR A 415 11.04 9.78 -18.15
C THR A 415 11.54 8.33 -18.28
N ALA A 416 11.04 7.40 -17.47
CA ALA A 416 11.37 5.98 -17.58
C ALA A 416 10.83 5.32 -18.87
N LEU A 417 9.78 5.90 -19.46
CA LEU A 417 9.18 5.49 -20.73
C LEU A 417 9.71 6.33 -21.91
N ASP A 418 10.82 7.05 -21.73
CA ASP A 418 11.46 7.89 -22.75
C ASP A 418 10.61 9.07 -23.27
N TYR A 419 9.59 9.47 -22.52
CA TYR A 419 8.78 10.66 -22.79
C TYR A 419 9.30 11.87 -21.99
N PRO A 420 9.94 12.87 -22.62
CA PRO A 420 10.52 13.99 -21.91
C PRO A 420 9.45 14.90 -21.31
N SER A 421 9.64 15.30 -20.06
CA SER A 421 8.78 16.26 -19.37
C SER A 421 9.59 17.10 -18.37
N ILE A 422 9.06 18.27 -18.03
CA ILE A 422 9.66 19.21 -17.07
C ILE A 422 8.75 19.27 -15.84
N LEU A 423 9.28 18.86 -14.69
CA LEU A 423 8.59 18.96 -13.41
C LEU A 423 8.74 20.38 -12.82
N LEU A 424 7.62 20.97 -12.40
CA LEU A 424 7.54 22.24 -11.71
C LEU A 424 6.85 22.05 -10.35
N GLU A 425 7.51 22.43 -9.26
CA GLU A 425 6.96 22.32 -7.89
C GLU A 425 6.83 23.68 -7.19
N TRP A 426 7.27 24.77 -7.83
CA TRP A 426 7.34 26.10 -7.22
C TRP A 426 6.32 27.06 -7.86
N PRO A 427 5.36 27.61 -7.08
CA PRO A 427 4.33 28.49 -7.62
C PRO A 427 4.88 29.73 -8.36
N HIS A 428 5.91 30.38 -7.79
CA HIS A 428 6.52 31.56 -8.41
C HIS A 428 7.22 31.24 -9.74
N LEU A 429 7.84 30.06 -9.84
CA LEU A 429 8.47 29.64 -11.09
C LEU A 429 7.42 29.36 -12.17
N LEU A 430 6.31 28.71 -11.82
CA LEU A 430 5.18 28.52 -12.74
C LEU A 430 4.66 29.87 -13.24
N GLN A 431 4.46 30.83 -12.35
CA GLN A 431 4.00 32.17 -12.72
C GLN A 431 4.95 32.86 -13.69
N GLY A 432 6.27 32.83 -13.44
CA GLY A 432 7.26 33.40 -14.35
C GLY A 432 7.28 32.69 -15.71
N LEU A 433 7.29 31.35 -15.71
CA LEU A 433 7.32 30.56 -16.95
C LEU A 433 6.04 30.72 -17.79
N ALA A 434 4.89 31.02 -17.18
CA ALA A 434 3.65 31.30 -17.92
C ALA A 434 3.81 32.45 -18.94
N TYR A 435 4.76 33.37 -18.73
CA TYR A 435 5.09 34.46 -19.66
C TYR A 435 6.10 34.06 -20.76
N GLU A 436 6.86 32.98 -20.55
CA GLU A 436 7.97 32.58 -21.43
C GLU A 436 7.68 31.31 -22.23
N MET A 437 6.86 30.38 -21.73
CA MET A 437 6.52 29.11 -22.40
C MET A 437 6.08 29.32 -23.86
N ASN A 438 6.55 28.48 -24.77
CA ASN A 438 6.14 28.59 -26.18
C ASN A 438 4.68 28.10 -26.37
N SER A 439 3.98 28.56 -27.41
CA SER A 439 2.58 28.20 -27.68
C SER A 439 2.35 26.72 -28.04
N ARG A 440 3.41 25.99 -28.40
CA ARG A 440 3.35 24.53 -28.63
C ARG A 440 3.46 23.73 -27.33
N THR A 441 3.66 24.36 -26.18
CA THR A 441 3.80 23.69 -24.88
C THR A 441 2.47 23.05 -24.45
N ILE A 442 2.56 21.98 -23.67
CA ILE A 442 1.46 21.44 -22.87
C ILE A 442 1.79 21.72 -21.40
N LEU A 443 0.86 22.32 -20.67
CA LEU A 443 0.94 22.51 -19.24
C LEU A 443 -0.09 21.60 -18.54
N PHE A 444 0.40 20.61 -17.81
CA PHE A 444 -0.43 19.70 -17.02
C PHE A 444 -0.36 20.10 -15.53
N VAL A 445 -1.46 20.64 -15.01
CA VAL A 445 -1.61 21.05 -13.61
C VAL A 445 -2.36 19.99 -12.81
N LEU A 446 -1.79 19.62 -11.67
CA LEU A 446 -2.38 18.70 -10.70
C LEU A 446 -2.70 19.43 -9.40
N THR A 447 -3.97 19.42 -8.98
CA THR A 447 -4.40 20.05 -7.72
C THR A 447 -5.68 19.41 -7.21
N ALA A 448 -5.71 18.86 -6.00
CA ALA A 448 -6.93 18.21 -5.50
C ALA A 448 -7.98 19.20 -4.98
N HIS A 449 -7.61 20.04 -4.03
CA HIS A 449 -8.49 20.92 -3.28
C HIS A 449 -7.81 22.29 -3.18
N GLU A 450 -8.26 23.23 -3.99
CA GLU A 450 -7.48 24.42 -4.32
C GLU A 450 -7.65 25.57 -3.31
N ASP A 451 -6.53 26.26 -3.10
CA ASP A 451 -6.48 27.72 -2.98
C ASP A 451 -6.28 28.27 -4.42
N THR A 452 -7.35 28.75 -5.05
CA THR A 452 -7.45 28.81 -6.53
C THR A 452 -6.64 29.93 -7.18
N LEU A 453 -6.31 30.99 -6.42
CA LEU A 453 -5.78 32.23 -6.99
C LEU A 453 -4.40 32.07 -7.68
N PRO A 454 -3.39 31.38 -7.11
CA PRO A 454 -2.08 31.25 -7.76
C PRO A 454 -2.12 30.42 -9.04
N TYR A 455 -3.01 29.43 -9.11
CA TYR A 455 -3.21 28.58 -10.29
C TYR A 455 -3.91 29.34 -11.42
N PHE A 456 -4.96 30.08 -11.08
CA PHE A 456 -5.79 30.77 -12.06
C PHE A 456 -4.98 31.78 -12.87
N THR A 457 -4.15 32.60 -12.22
CA THR A 457 -3.34 33.60 -12.92
C THR A 457 -2.38 32.98 -13.93
N ALA A 458 -1.72 31.88 -13.57
CA ALA A 458 -0.80 31.20 -14.48
C ALA A 458 -1.55 30.55 -15.66
N LEU A 459 -2.63 29.82 -15.38
CA LEU A 459 -3.43 29.12 -16.40
C LEU A 459 -4.15 30.09 -17.34
N GLU A 460 -4.68 31.20 -16.82
CA GLU A 460 -5.27 32.26 -17.64
C GLU A 460 -4.22 32.84 -18.59
N LYS A 461 -3.01 33.10 -18.08
CA LYS A 461 -1.92 33.64 -18.90
C LYS A 461 -1.47 32.67 -19.99
N THR A 462 -1.35 31.37 -19.68
CA THR A 462 -0.98 30.37 -20.68
C THR A 462 -2.09 30.16 -21.71
N LYS A 463 -3.37 30.20 -21.30
CA LYS A 463 -4.52 30.15 -22.22
C LYS A 463 -4.53 31.32 -23.20
N GLN A 464 -4.29 32.55 -22.73
CA GLN A 464 -4.18 33.73 -23.60
C GLN A 464 -3.07 33.60 -24.66
N ARG A 465 -2.07 32.76 -24.42
CA ARG A 465 -0.94 32.50 -25.33
C ARG A 465 -1.15 31.26 -26.22
N GLY A 466 -2.32 30.62 -26.13
CA GLY A 466 -2.66 29.41 -26.90
C GLY A 466 -1.92 28.15 -26.46
N ILE A 467 -1.39 28.12 -25.24
CA ILE A 467 -0.78 26.92 -24.64
C ILE A 467 -1.90 25.96 -24.23
N CYS A 468 -1.70 24.66 -24.49
CA CYS A 468 -2.67 23.63 -24.11
C CYS A 468 -2.57 23.38 -22.60
N ASN A 469 -3.64 23.68 -21.88
CA ASN A 469 -3.75 23.50 -20.43
C ASN A 469 -4.57 22.24 -20.12
N ILE A 470 -3.97 21.31 -19.39
CA ILE A 470 -4.62 20.10 -18.87
C ILE A 470 -4.72 20.22 -17.35
N LEU A 471 -5.90 19.97 -16.78
CA LEU A 471 -6.14 20.01 -15.35
C LEU A 471 -6.55 18.63 -14.84
N LEU A 472 -5.89 18.13 -13.79
CA LEU A 472 -6.38 17.03 -12.97
C LEU A 472 -6.75 17.56 -11.60
N THR A 473 -8.04 17.53 -11.27
CA THR A 473 -8.59 18.08 -10.03
C THR A 473 -9.57 17.13 -9.33
N CYS A 474 -9.86 17.40 -8.06
CA CYS A 474 -10.94 16.71 -7.33
C CYS A 474 -12.16 17.61 -7.14
N ARG A 475 -12.17 18.79 -7.76
CA ARG A 475 -13.25 19.80 -7.66
C ARG A 475 -13.97 19.99 -8.99
N PRO A 476 -15.17 19.40 -9.17
CA PRO A 476 -16.01 19.63 -10.34
C PRO A 476 -16.40 21.10 -10.56
N ASP A 477 -16.47 21.88 -9.49
CA ASP A 477 -16.87 23.28 -9.45
C ASP A 477 -15.70 24.28 -9.54
N SER A 478 -14.46 23.82 -9.73
CA SER A 478 -13.28 24.70 -9.73
C SER A 478 -13.32 25.70 -10.90
N PRO A 479 -13.16 27.02 -10.69
CA PRO A 479 -13.15 27.98 -11.78
C PRO A 479 -11.98 27.76 -12.76
N LEU A 480 -10.97 26.96 -12.41
CA LEU A 480 -9.86 26.61 -13.30
C LEU A 480 -10.32 25.87 -14.57
N TYR A 481 -11.45 25.16 -14.56
CA TYR A 481 -11.94 24.48 -15.79
C TYR A 481 -12.18 25.48 -16.92
N THR A 482 -12.53 26.73 -16.61
CA THR A 482 -12.80 27.78 -17.61
C THR A 482 -11.56 28.19 -18.38
N VAL A 483 -10.36 27.96 -17.81
CA VAL A 483 -9.06 28.31 -18.39
C VAL A 483 -8.24 27.09 -18.82
N CYS A 484 -8.85 25.89 -18.83
CA CYS A 484 -8.22 24.66 -19.28
C CYS A 484 -8.90 24.13 -20.56
N ASP A 485 -8.16 23.37 -21.36
CA ASP A 485 -8.64 22.73 -22.58
C ASP A 485 -9.18 21.33 -22.28
N TYR A 486 -8.55 20.63 -21.34
CA TYR A 486 -8.94 19.30 -20.88
C TYR A 486 -8.97 19.25 -19.34
N VAL A 487 -10.00 18.63 -18.78
CA VAL A 487 -10.18 18.52 -17.33
C VAL A 487 -10.53 17.10 -16.93
N LEU A 488 -9.73 16.52 -16.04
CA LEU A 488 -9.94 15.21 -15.43
C LEU A 488 -10.36 15.39 -13.97
N TYR A 489 -11.32 14.58 -13.54
CA TYR A 489 -11.85 14.60 -12.18
C TYR A 489 -11.52 13.31 -11.43
N ALA A 490 -10.82 13.45 -10.31
CA ALA A 490 -10.66 12.41 -9.31
C ALA A 490 -11.70 12.58 -8.18
N ASN A 491 -11.99 11.50 -7.46
CA ASN A 491 -12.95 11.53 -6.35
C ASN A 491 -12.31 11.62 -4.95
N ASP A 492 -11.04 12.02 -4.86
CA ASP A 492 -10.39 12.21 -3.56
C ASP A 492 -11.18 13.23 -2.74
N ARG A 493 -11.46 12.90 -1.48
CA ARG A 493 -12.21 13.79 -0.59
C ARG A 493 -11.25 14.66 0.21
N PRO A 494 -11.57 15.94 0.43
CA PRO A 494 -10.77 16.79 1.29
C PRO A 494 -10.79 16.22 2.71
N GLU A 495 -9.61 16.12 3.30
CA GLU A 495 -9.42 15.70 4.67
C GLU A 495 -8.31 16.56 5.26
N GLU A 496 -8.59 17.15 6.41
CA GLU A 496 -7.64 18.01 7.11
C GLU A 496 -7.39 17.49 8.52
N TYR A 497 -6.16 17.68 8.99
CA TYR A 497 -5.79 17.53 10.38
C TYR A 497 -5.14 18.82 10.87
N ARG A 498 -5.78 19.50 11.84
CA ARG A 498 -5.32 20.80 12.37
C ARG A 498 -5.00 21.82 11.26
N HIS A 499 -5.90 21.95 10.28
CA HIS A 499 -5.78 22.86 9.12
C HIS A 499 -4.66 22.49 8.13
N VAL A 500 -4.08 21.29 8.24
CA VAL A 500 -3.13 20.76 7.27
C VAL A 500 -3.81 19.69 6.43
N ASP A 501 -3.67 19.78 5.12
CA ASP A 501 -4.18 18.77 4.19
C ASP A 501 -3.52 17.40 4.45
N VAL A 502 -4.35 16.37 4.61
CA VAL A 502 -3.97 14.96 4.80
C VAL A 502 -4.71 14.04 3.83
N SER A 503 -5.35 14.59 2.80
CA SER A 503 -6.09 13.83 1.82
C SER A 503 -5.18 12.96 0.94
N GLY A 504 -5.70 11.80 0.54
CA GLY A 504 -4.87 10.67 0.10
C GLY A 504 -4.33 10.74 -1.32
N ARG A 505 -4.90 11.56 -2.22
CA ARG A 505 -4.52 11.59 -3.66
C ARG A 505 -4.64 10.23 -4.37
N ILE A 506 -5.35 9.26 -3.80
CA ILE A 506 -5.48 7.92 -4.39
C ILE A 506 -6.25 7.99 -5.70
N GLY A 507 -7.30 8.81 -5.77
CA GLY A 507 -8.05 9.04 -7.00
C GLY A 507 -7.18 9.64 -8.11
N MET A 508 -6.43 10.71 -7.81
CA MET A 508 -5.49 11.33 -8.74
C MET A 508 -4.39 10.35 -9.20
N LEU A 509 -3.81 9.60 -8.26
CA LEU A 509 -2.77 8.60 -8.56
C LEU A 509 -3.32 7.43 -9.36
N THR A 510 -4.61 7.10 -9.20
CA THR A 510 -5.29 6.09 -10.03
C THR A 510 -5.40 6.56 -11.47
N ILE A 511 -5.82 7.82 -11.70
CA ILE A 511 -5.89 8.42 -13.05
C ILE A 511 -4.50 8.47 -13.69
N ILE A 512 -3.48 8.88 -12.94
CA ILE A 512 -2.08 8.86 -13.41
C ILE A 512 -1.63 7.44 -13.75
N GLN A 513 -1.97 6.46 -12.91
CA GLN A 513 -1.61 5.07 -13.19
C GLN A 513 -2.29 4.58 -14.46
N LEU A 514 -3.56 4.87 -14.66
CA LEU A 514 -4.29 4.49 -15.87
C LEU A 514 -3.72 5.14 -17.12
N PHE A 515 -3.35 6.41 -17.02
CA PHE A 515 -2.60 7.08 -18.08
C PHE A 515 -1.32 6.31 -18.42
N ILE A 516 -0.53 5.91 -17.42
CA ILE A 516 0.69 5.12 -17.62
C ILE A 516 0.38 3.77 -18.30
N GLU A 517 -0.69 3.08 -17.89
CA GLU A 517 -1.10 1.82 -18.54
C GLU A 517 -1.44 2.03 -20.02
N LEU A 518 -2.18 3.09 -20.36
CA LEU A 518 -2.50 3.43 -21.75
C LEU A 518 -1.24 3.76 -22.57
N LEU A 519 -0.22 4.39 -21.97
CA LEU A 519 1.05 4.65 -22.65
C LEU A 519 1.80 3.38 -23.01
N VAL A 520 1.85 2.42 -22.09
CA VAL A 520 2.60 1.17 -22.26
C VAL A 520 1.96 0.29 -23.34
N HIS A 521 0.64 0.32 -23.49
CA HIS A 521 -0.08 -0.49 -24.48
C HIS A 521 -0.08 0.09 -25.91
N LYS A 522 0.47 1.28 -26.12
CA LYS A 522 0.66 1.84 -27.49
C LYS A 522 1.85 1.24 -28.23
N HIS A 523 2.77 0.62 -27.51
CA HIS A 523 3.94 -0.10 -28.03
C HIS A 523 3.74 -1.60 -27.87
#